data_AF-A0A2H0KFV5-F1
#
_entry.id   AF-A0A2H0KFV5-F1
#
_cell.length_a   1.000
_cell.length_b   1.000
_cell.length_c   1.000
_cell.angle_alpha   90.00
_cell.angle_beta   90.00
_cell.angle_gamma   90.00
#
_symmetry.space_group_name_H-M   'P 1'
#
loop_
_entity.id
_entity.type
_entity.pdbx_description
1 polymer ?
#
loop_
_entity_poly.entity_id
_entity_poly.type
_entity_poly.pdbx_seq_one_letter_code
_entity_poly.pdbx_strand_id
1 'polypeptide(L)'
;MEINKEIAKKAIQPTVIWSLICAIAIIALLTVFIQARQSQKAAQRESNQQIASEQSLGEAIVALDFGNGKIRRFKGPIENNARAWDLFQQAIAVGSINVEISDHFIPRVIDGIKDGANGKHWSLYVNNVKQKFAPFEIQVKSGDEVVFRFE
;
A
#
# COMPACT_ATOMS: atom_id res chain seq x y z
N MET A 1 41.50 -80.92 -18.17
CA MET A 1 40.89 -80.02 -17.17
C MET A 1 41.16 -78.61 -17.65
N GLU A 2 40.18 -77.72 -17.49
CA GLU A 2 40.14 -76.31 -17.94
C GLU A 2 39.63 -76.08 -19.38
N ILE A 3 38.32 -75.82 -19.48
CA ILE A 3 37.81 -74.89 -20.49
C ILE A 3 37.29 -73.67 -19.73
N ASN A 4 37.84 -72.56 -20.18
CA ASN A 4 37.95 -71.28 -19.52
C ASN A 4 36.65 -70.48 -19.60
N LYS A 5 36.49 -69.55 -18.66
CA LYS A 5 35.35 -68.65 -18.50
C LYS A 5 35.06 -67.82 -19.76
N GLU A 6 34.02 -68.17 -20.51
CA GLU A 6 33.36 -67.24 -21.44
C GLU A 6 32.33 -66.42 -20.66
N ILE A 7 32.81 -65.39 -19.94
CA ILE A 7 31.95 -64.30 -19.47
C ILE A 7 31.61 -63.48 -20.71
N ALA A 8 30.47 -63.77 -21.31
CA ALA A 8 29.91 -62.96 -22.39
C ALA A 8 29.67 -61.53 -21.89
N LYS A 9 30.64 -60.63 -22.10
CA LYS A 9 30.43 -59.19 -22.01
C LYS A 9 29.47 -58.80 -23.12
N LYS A 10 28.20 -58.69 -22.79
CA LYS A 10 27.15 -58.16 -23.66
C LYS A 10 27.52 -56.70 -23.99
N ALA A 11 28.18 -56.49 -25.13
CA ALA A 11 28.61 -55.17 -25.57
C ALA A 11 27.37 -54.30 -25.83
N ILE A 12 27.20 -53.25 -25.03
CA ILE A 12 26.14 -52.27 -25.22
C ILE A 12 26.45 -51.54 -26.53
N GLN A 13 25.56 -51.67 -27.51
CA GLN A 13 25.77 -51.05 -28.82
C GLN A 13 25.83 -49.52 -28.68
N PRO A 14 26.77 -48.84 -29.36
CA PRO A 14 27.03 -47.41 -29.17
C PRO A 14 25.79 -46.54 -29.46
N THR A 15 24.91 -46.97 -30.35
CA THR A 15 23.62 -46.32 -30.66
C THR A 15 22.67 -46.22 -29.47
N VAL A 16 22.68 -47.20 -28.56
CA VAL A 16 21.87 -47.19 -27.33
C VAL A 16 22.45 -46.24 -26.27
N ILE A 17 23.77 -46.04 -26.29
CA ILE A 17 24.46 -45.12 -25.38
C ILE A 17 24.15 -43.67 -25.78
N TRP A 18 24.18 -43.36 -27.07
CA TRP A 18 23.86 -42.02 -27.59
C TRP A 18 22.40 -41.62 -27.35
N SER A 19 21.45 -42.54 -27.47
CA SER A 19 20.03 -42.24 -27.18
C SER A 19 19.79 -41.97 -25.69
N LEU A 20 20.48 -42.69 -24.80
CA LEU A 20 20.41 -42.45 -23.35
C LEU A 20 20.98 -41.07 -22.97
N ILE A 21 22.10 -40.68 -23.56
CA ILE A 21 22.73 -39.36 -23.32
C ILE A 21 21.79 -38.23 -23.74
N CYS A 22 21.16 -38.35 -24.92
CA CYS A 22 20.16 -37.37 -25.38
C CYS A 22 18.96 -37.28 -24.43
N ALA A 23 18.45 -38.41 -23.94
CA ALA A 23 17.32 -38.42 -23.00
C ALA A 23 17.66 -37.71 -21.68
N ILE A 24 18.86 -37.95 -21.13
CA ILE A 24 19.32 -37.29 -19.90
C ILE A 24 19.48 -35.78 -20.11
N ALA A 25 20.03 -35.36 -21.25
CA ALA A 25 20.19 -33.94 -21.58
C ALA A 25 18.84 -33.20 -21.69
N ILE A 26 17.81 -33.85 -22.27
CA ILE A 26 16.46 -33.28 -22.36
C ILE A 26 15.83 -33.13 -20.97
N ILE A 27 15.99 -34.12 -20.10
CA ILE A 27 15.46 -34.06 -18.72
C ILE A 27 16.16 -32.92 -17.95
N ALA A 28 17.48 -32.78 -18.09
CA ALA A 28 18.23 -31.69 -17.47
C ALA A 28 17.79 -30.30 -17.96
N LEU A 29 17.48 -30.16 -19.25
CA LEU A 29 16.94 -28.90 -19.80
C LEU A 29 15.54 -28.60 -19.27
N LEU A 30 14.68 -29.62 -19.15
CA LEU A 30 13.34 -29.48 -18.60
C LEU A 30 13.35 -29.09 -17.12
N THR A 31 14.25 -29.67 -16.31
CA THR A 31 14.34 -29.34 -14.88
C THR A 31 14.84 -27.91 -14.66
N VAL A 32 15.84 -27.46 -15.42
CA VAL A 32 16.32 -26.06 -15.38
C VAL A 32 15.20 -25.08 -15.77
N PHE A 33 14.41 -25.42 -16.79
CA PHE A 33 13.31 -24.57 -17.24
C PHE A 33 12.16 -24.50 -16.22
N ILE A 34 11.84 -25.61 -15.55
CA ILE A 34 10.85 -25.65 -14.47
C ILE A 34 11.32 -24.82 -13.27
N GLN A 35 12.58 -24.96 -12.87
CA GLN A 35 13.17 -24.24 -11.74
C GLN A 35 13.20 -22.73 -12.00
N ALA A 36 13.57 -22.29 -13.21
CA ALA A 36 13.52 -20.88 -13.61
C ALA A 36 12.10 -20.29 -13.52
N ARG A 37 11.08 -21.05 -13.97
CA ARG A 37 9.67 -20.63 -13.86
C ARG A 37 9.18 -20.55 -12.41
N GLN A 38 9.67 -21.43 -11.54
CA GLN A 38 9.32 -21.37 -10.11
C GLN A 38 9.93 -20.15 -9.44
N SER A 39 11.20 -19.83 -9.73
CA SER A 39 11.86 -18.62 -9.20
C SER A 39 11.16 -17.33 -9.65
N GLN A 40 10.73 -17.26 -10.91
CA GLN A 40 9.95 -16.11 -11.40
C GLN A 40 8.60 -15.97 -10.67
N LYS A 41 7.90 -17.08 -10.42
CA LYS A 41 6.64 -17.07 -9.67
C LYS A 41 6.83 -16.69 -8.20
N ALA A 42 7.95 -17.06 -7.58
CA ALA A 42 8.28 -16.68 -6.21
C ALA A 42 8.58 -15.18 -6.10
N ALA A 43 9.44 -14.64 -6.98
CA ALA A 43 9.76 -13.22 -7.01
C ALA A 43 8.51 -12.34 -7.29
N GLN A 44 7.62 -12.78 -8.17
CA GLN A 44 6.37 -12.07 -8.43
C GLN A 44 5.41 -12.10 -7.23
N ARG A 45 5.38 -13.20 -6.46
CA ARG A 45 4.58 -13.29 -5.23
C ARG A 45 5.13 -12.40 -4.12
N GLU A 46 6.44 -12.35 -3.96
CA GLU A 46 7.11 -11.47 -3.00
C GLU A 46 6.87 -9.99 -3.34
N SER A 47 6.99 -9.62 -4.62
CA SER A 47 6.65 -8.27 -5.10
C SER A 47 5.19 -7.91 -4.87
N ASN A 48 4.24 -8.80 -5.21
CA ASN A 48 2.81 -8.55 -4.96
C ASN A 48 2.48 -8.50 -3.47
N GLN A 49 3.17 -9.27 -2.62
CA GLN A 49 3.00 -9.20 -1.16
C GLN A 49 3.54 -7.90 -0.57
N GLN A 50 4.67 -7.39 -1.06
CA GLN A 50 5.17 -6.07 -0.67
C GLN A 50 4.20 -4.95 -1.07
N ILE A 51 3.70 -4.97 -2.32
CA ILE A 51 2.71 -4.00 -2.80
C ILE A 51 1.41 -4.07 -1.99
N ALA A 52 0.93 -5.28 -1.68
CA ALA A 52 -0.28 -5.47 -0.87
C ALA A 52 -0.10 -5.03 0.59
N SER A 53 1.09 -5.18 1.16
CA SER A 53 1.40 -4.70 2.52
C SER A 53 1.54 -3.18 2.58
N GLU A 54 1.97 -2.52 1.50
CA GLU A 54 1.90 -1.06 1.36
C GLU A 54 0.45 -0.59 1.12
N GLN A 55 -0.38 -1.36 0.42
CA GLN A 55 -1.78 -1.00 0.13
C GLN A 55 -2.80 -1.39 1.21
N SER A 56 -2.36 -1.59 2.46
CA SER A 56 -3.30 -1.64 3.58
C SER A 56 -3.95 -0.26 3.75
N LEU A 57 -5.05 -0.03 3.03
CA LEU A 57 -5.96 1.10 3.15
C LEU A 57 -6.50 1.13 4.58
N GLY A 58 -5.76 1.81 5.45
CA GLY A 58 -6.23 2.11 6.78
C GLY A 58 -7.41 3.08 6.70
N GLU A 59 -8.02 3.34 7.85
CA GLU A 59 -9.03 4.39 7.97
C GLU A 59 -8.50 5.52 8.84
N ALA A 60 -8.96 6.73 8.59
CA ALA A 60 -8.73 7.90 9.43
C ALA A 60 -10.06 8.66 9.63
N ILE A 61 -10.09 9.52 10.64
CA ILE A 61 -11.27 10.31 10.97
C ILE A 61 -10.98 11.79 10.74
N VAL A 62 -11.94 12.49 10.14
CA VAL A 62 -11.97 13.95 10.08
C VAL A 62 -13.18 14.46 10.83
N ALA A 63 -13.00 15.42 11.73
CA ALA A 63 -14.09 16.07 12.44
C ALA A 63 -14.09 17.58 12.19
N LEU A 64 -15.28 18.14 11.99
CA LEU A 64 -15.52 19.58 11.97
C LEU A 64 -16.33 19.93 13.22
N ASP A 65 -15.69 20.59 14.17
CA ASP A 65 -16.29 21.06 15.41
C ASP A 65 -16.59 22.54 15.27
N PHE A 66 -17.87 22.89 15.18
CA PHE A 66 -18.32 24.26 14.91
C PHE A 66 -18.30 25.16 16.17
N GLY A 67 -17.81 24.67 17.32
CA GLY A 67 -17.66 25.46 18.54
C GLY A 67 -18.98 25.85 19.22
N ASN A 68 -20.09 25.26 18.77
CA ASN A 68 -21.45 25.45 19.25
C ASN A 68 -22.11 24.12 19.69
N GLY A 69 -21.30 23.08 19.92
CA GLY A 69 -21.75 21.72 20.23
C GLY A 69 -22.13 20.88 19.01
N LYS A 70 -22.21 21.46 17.81
CA LYS A 70 -22.37 20.70 16.56
C LYS A 70 -21.01 20.18 16.10
N ILE A 71 -20.90 18.88 15.92
CA ILE A 71 -19.71 18.22 15.37
C ILE A 71 -20.14 17.32 14.21
N ARG A 72 -19.47 17.43 13.06
CA ARG A 72 -19.63 16.50 11.93
C ARG A 72 -18.38 15.64 11.82
N ARG A 73 -18.54 14.31 11.78
CA ARG A 73 -17.43 13.37 11.64
C ARG A 73 -17.54 12.59 10.33
N PHE A 74 -16.40 12.40 9.69
CA PHE A 74 -16.23 11.67 8.45
C PHE A 74 -15.16 10.62 8.67
N LYS A 75 -15.48 9.38 8.34
CA LYS A 75 -14.52 8.28 8.37
C LYS A 75 -14.28 7.85 6.93
N GLY A 76 -13.02 7.74 6.55
CA GLY A 76 -12.65 7.42 5.18
C GLY A 76 -11.34 6.66 5.09
N PRO A 77 -11.07 6.05 3.92
CA PRO A 77 -9.80 5.42 3.65
C PRO A 77 -8.67 6.45 3.65
N ILE A 78 -7.47 6.03 4.06
CA ILE A 78 -6.25 6.84 3.99
C ILE A 78 -5.18 6.14 3.15
N GLU A 79 -4.52 6.91 2.30
CA GLU A 79 -3.38 6.47 1.50
C GLU A 79 -2.07 6.63 2.27
N ASN A 80 -1.02 5.92 1.85
CA ASN A 80 0.31 6.13 2.43
C ASN A 80 0.81 7.55 2.16
N ASN A 81 1.44 8.15 3.17
CA ASN A 81 1.96 9.52 3.14
C ASN A 81 0.88 10.60 2.94
N ALA A 82 -0.40 10.29 3.22
CA ALA A 82 -1.47 11.27 3.21
C ALA A 82 -1.21 12.40 4.22
N ARG A 83 -1.71 13.58 3.89
CA ARG A 83 -1.64 14.78 4.73
C ARG A 83 -3.00 15.12 5.30
N ALA A 84 -3.01 15.91 6.38
CA ALA A 84 -4.25 16.36 7.01
C ALA A 84 -5.16 17.09 6.00
N TRP A 85 -4.55 17.81 5.05
CA TRP A 85 -5.24 18.44 3.92
C TRP A 85 -5.99 17.45 3.03
N ASP A 86 -5.40 16.31 2.71
CA ASP A 86 -6.01 15.31 1.82
C ASP A 86 -7.25 14.71 2.46
N LEU A 87 -7.16 14.38 3.75
CA LEU A 87 -8.31 13.91 4.53
C LEU A 87 -9.42 14.96 4.60
N PHE A 88 -9.05 16.23 4.82
CA PHE A 88 -10.02 17.33 4.87
C PHE A 88 -10.76 17.50 3.54
N GLN A 89 -10.06 17.44 2.40
CA GLN A 89 -10.70 17.47 1.08
C GLN A 89 -11.70 16.32 0.88
N GLN A 90 -11.34 15.11 1.29
CA GLN A 90 -12.26 13.97 1.23
C GLN A 90 -13.52 14.21 2.06
N ALA A 91 -13.37 14.75 3.28
CA ALA A 91 -14.49 15.09 4.15
C ALA A 91 -15.39 16.19 3.55
N ILE A 92 -14.79 17.19 2.90
CA ILE A 92 -15.52 18.25 2.17
C ILE A 92 -16.35 17.64 1.05
N ALA A 93 -15.74 16.79 0.22
CA ALA A 93 -16.39 16.16 -0.92
C ALA A 93 -17.55 15.25 -0.48
N VAL A 94 -17.32 14.38 0.50
CA VAL A 94 -18.35 13.47 1.04
C VAL A 94 -19.46 14.24 1.75
N GLY A 95 -19.10 15.28 2.50
CA GLY A 95 -20.03 16.06 3.30
C GLY A 95 -20.78 17.15 2.53
N SER A 96 -20.48 17.35 1.24
CA SER A 96 -20.97 18.48 0.43
C SER A 96 -20.82 19.82 1.16
N ILE A 97 -19.65 20.03 1.77
CA ILE A 97 -19.37 21.15 2.67
C ILE A 97 -18.86 22.32 1.85
N ASN A 98 -19.43 23.50 2.02
CA ASN A 98 -18.85 24.69 1.39
C ASN A 98 -17.60 25.12 2.17
N VAL A 99 -16.47 25.24 1.50
CA VAL A 99 -15.21 25.68 2.10
C VAL A 99 -14.53 26.71 1.23
N GLU A 100 -14.12 27.81 1.85
CA GLU A 100 -13.23 28.80 1.25
C GLU A 100 -11.88 28.74 1.95
N ILE A 101 -10.80 28.78 1.18
CA ILE A 101 -9.44 28.56 1.65
C ILE A 101 -8.62 29.81 1.34
N SER A 102 -7.70 30.20 2.23
CA SER A 102 -6.71 31.24 1.95
C SER A 102 -5.47 30.68 1.25
N ASP A 103 -4.53 31.56 0.96
CA ASP A 103 -3.15 31.15 0.67
C ASP A 103 -2.64 30.26 1.83
N HIS A 104 -1.85 29.24 1.52
CA HIS A 104 -1.33 28.22 2.46
C HIS A 104 -2.35 27.20 3.01
N PHE A 105 -3.49 27.00 2.32
CA PHE A 105 -4.43 25.91 2.62
C PHE A 105 -5.11 26.02 4.01
N ILE A 106 -5.23 27.23 4.53
CA ILE A 106 -5.93 27.51 5.81
C ILE A 106 -7.40 27.83 5.50
N PRO A 107 -8.38 27.16 6.15
CA PRO A 107 -9.80 27.47 5.92
C PRO A 107 -10.16 28.88 6.37
N ARG A 108 -10.73 29.69 5.47
CA ARG A 108 -11.35 31.00 5.76
C ARG A 108 -12.83 30.88 6.07
N VAL A 109 -13.51 29.91 5.47
CA VAL A 109 -14.93 29.64 5.70
C VAL A 109 -15.12 28.12 5.68
N ILE A 110 -15.87 27.58 6.65
CA ILE A 110 -16.36 26.20 6.62
C ILE A 110 -17.85 26.21 6.92
N ASP A 111 -18.66 25.68 6.00
CA ASP A 111 -20.11 25.57 6.12
C ASP A 111 -20.80 26.92 6.45
N GLY A 112 -20.27 28.00 5.85
CA GLY A 112 -20.75 29.38 6.06
C GLY A 112 -20.20 30.11 7.30
N ILE A 113 -19.40 29.45 8.15
CA ILE A 113 -18.76 30.08 9.31
C ILE A 113 -17.39 30.61 8.92
N LYS A 114 -17.26 31.94 8.93
CA LYS A 114 -16.02 32.65 8.61
C LYS A 114 -15.03 32.63 9.78
N ASP A 115 -13.75 32.43 9.46
CA ASP A 115 -12.65 32.61 10.40
C ASP A 115 -12.62 34.04 10.95
N GLY A 116 -12.37 34.18 12.25
CA GLY A 116 -12.44 35.44 13.01
C GLY A 116 -13.86 35.86 13.39
N ALA A 117 -14.91 35.15 12.97
CA ALA A 117 -16.28 35.49 13.37
C ALA A 117 -16.43 35.37 14.89
N ASN A 118 -16.98 36.40 15.52
CA ASN A 118 -17.11 36.52 16.98
C ASN A 118 -15.78 36.36 17.74
N GLY A 119 -14.64 36.70 17.11
CA GLY A 119 -13.31 36.57 17.70
C GLY A 119 -12.77 35.15 17.80
N LYS A 120 -13.46 34.18 17.18
CA LYS A 120 -13.05 32.77 17.14
C LYS A 120 -12.37 32.40 15.84
N HIS A 121 -11.51 31.40 15.89
CA HIS A 121 -10.74 30.93 14.74
C HIS A 121 -10.85 29.43 14.51
N TRP A 122 -10.73 29.01 13.26
CA TRP A 122 -10.58 27.61 12.87
C TRP A 122 -9.17 27.13 13.21
N SER A 123 -9.08 26.29 14.24
CA SER A 123 -7.84 25.68 14.69
C SER A 123 -7.76 24.23 14.26
N LEU A 124 -6.60 23.83 13.75
CA LEU A 124 -6.31 22.44 13.38
C LEU A 124 -5.79 21.66 14.59
N TYR A 125 -6.33 20.46 14.78
CA TYR A 125 -5.87 19.47 15.74
C TYR A 125 -5.62 18.14 15.03
N VAL A 126 -4.60 17.41 15.48
CA VAL A 126 -4.38 16.00 15.10
C VAL A 126 -4.23 15.21 16.38
N ASN A 127 -5.03 14.15 16.54
CA ASN A 127 -5.08 13.34 17.76
C ASN A 127 -5.22 14.18 19.04
N ASN A 128 -6.13 15.16 19.00
CA ASN A 128 -6.40 16.12 20.07
C ASN A 128 -5.23 17.07 20.45
N VAL A 129 -4.17 17.13 19.63
CA VAL A 129 -3.05 18.08 19.79
C VAL A 129 -3.21 19.22 18.79
N LYS A 130 -3.25 20.46 19.30
CA LYS A 130 -3.33 21.67 18.46
C LYS A 130 -2.06 21.81 17.61
N GLN A 131 -2.25 22.00 16.32
CA GLN A 131 -1.17 22.11 15.35
C GLN A 131 -0.83 23.58 15.08
N LYS A 132 0.47 23.85 14.86
CA LYS A 132 0.97 25.18 14.47
C LYS A 132 1.26 25.29 12.96
N PHE A 133 1.32 24.15 12.28
CA PHE A 133 1.61 24.04 10.86
C PHE A 133 0.30 23.98 10.06
N ALA A 134 0.39 24.30 8.78
CA ALA A 134 -0.77 24.23 7.90
C ALA A 134 -1.16 22.77 7.62
N PRO A 135 -2.43 22.50 7.25
CA PRO A 135 -2.90 21.13 7.01
C PRO A 135 -2.10 20.37 5.94
N PHE A 136 -1.53 21.08 4.96
CA PHE A 136 -0.73 20.49 3.88
C PHE A 136 0.69 20.13 4.32
N GLU A 137 1.14 20.50 5.52
CA GLU A 137 2.48 20.18 6.02
C GLU A 137 2.48 18.96 6.95
N ILE A 138 1.30 18.58 7.45
CA ILE A 138 1.14 17.57 8.48
C ILE A 138 0.83 16.23 7.84
N GLN A 139 1.73 15.27 8.00
CA GLN A 139 1.48 13.87 7.64
C GLN A 139 0.57 13.20 8.66
N VAL A 140 -0.32 12.36 8.17
CA VAL A 140 -1.27 11.59 8.95
C VAL A 140 -1.19 10.12 8.54
N LYS A 141 -1.51 9.23 9.47
CA LYS A 141 -1.50 7.79 9.28
C LYS A 141 -2.85 7.19 9.63
N SER A 142 -3.01 5.91 9.32
CA SER A 142 -4.19 5.17 9.74
C SER A 142 -4.39 5.24 11.26
N GLY A 143 -5.65 5.43 11.66
CA GLY A 143 -6.08 5.58 13.03
C GLY A 143 -6.07 7.02 13.54
N ASP A 144 -5.45 7.96 12.81
CA ASP A 144 -5.42 9.36 13.24
C ASP A 144 -6.79 10.04 13.12
N GLU A 145 -7.04 11.00 14.02
CA GLU A 145 -8.17 11.92 13.97
C GLU A 145 -7.67 13.34 13.68
N VAL A 146 -8.13 13.91 12.57
CA VAL A 146 -7.90 15.31 12.18
C VAL A 146 -9.14 16.12 12.54
N VAL A 147 -9.00 17.17 13.33
CA VAL A 147 -10.13 18.02 13.74
C VAL A 147 -9.89 19.47 13.35
N PHE A 148 -10.84 20.07 12.64
CA PHE A 148 -10.93 21.53 12.52
C PHE A 148 -11.96 22.00 13.53
N ARG A 149 -11.51 22.74 14.55
CA ARG A 149 -12.36 23.26 15.62
C ARG A 149 -12.45 24.78 15.55
N PHE A 150 -13.66 25.31 15.63
CA PHE A 150 -13.92 26.74 15.71
C PHE A 150 -13.93 27.19 17.18
N GLU A 151 -12.91 27.91 17.62
CA GLU A 151 -12.69 28.27 19.03
C GLU A 151 -12.26 29.72 19.26
#